data_AF-A0A084SRW9-F1
#
_entry.id   AF-A0A084SRW9-F1
#
_cell.length_a   1.000
_cell.length_b   1.000
_cell.length_c   1.000
_cell.angle_alpha   90.00
_cell.angle_beta   90.00
_cell.angle_gamma   90.00
#
_symmetry.space_group_name_H-M   'P 1'
#
loop_
_entity.id
_entity.type
_entity.pdbx_description
1 polymer ?
#
loop_
_entity_poly.entity_id
_entity_poly.type
_entity_poly.pdbx_seq_one_letter_code
_entity_poly.pdbx_strand_id
1 'polypeptide(L)'
;MDVPQLLSASPLRVFEWATGKTDAEVVRIVLNASLFIHPSVVRRKPVMLPDCVRTSNAHHPGKKKGDVSDWKGRQVKVCDNTTARVAFGRYIGRSMNGENREVAVGWEVAHIWATVHDPQYFTAGWNMYLIPGFLRVLTEEQAQMPLFAKCLQFVAWNLFFKDPVAEPATPPARPSNDVPEWLITFEPRFASAT
;
A
#
# COMPACT_ATOMS: atom_id res chain seq x y z
N MET A 1 16.61 1.45 -29.16
CA MET A 1 17.83 1.60 -28.35
C MET A 1 18.72 0.42 -28.64
N ASP A 2 20.02 0.66 -28.78
CA ASP A 2 21.03 -0.38 -28.76
C ASP A 2 21.40 -0.77 -27.31
N VAL A 3 22.23 -1.81 -27.14
CA VAL A 3 22.62 -2.32 -25.81
C VAL A 3 23.34 -1.27 -24.95
N PRO A 4 24.32 -0.51 -25.46
CA PRO A 4 24.93 0.58 -24.69
C PRO A 4 23.93 1.65 -24.22
N GLN A 5 22.94 1.99 -25.04
CA GLN A 5 21.87 2.92 -24.66
C GLN A 5 20.95 2.34 -23.59
N LEU A 6 20.62 1.04 -23.66
CA LEU A 6 19.78 0.38 -22.64
C LEU A 6 20.43 0.39 -21.25
N LEU A 7 21.75 0.17 -21.18
CA LEU A 7 22.48 0.13 -19.90
C LEU A 7 22.64 1.51 -19.25
N SER A 8 22.49 2.58 -20.01
CA SER A 8 22.64 3.97 -19.54
C SER A 8 21.30 4.71 -19.40
N ALA A 9 20.21 4.17 -19.94
CA ALA A 9 18.88 4.72 -19.80
C ALA A 9 18.26 4.40 -18.43
N SER A 10 17.39 5.29 -17.93
CA SER A 10 16.57 4.96 -16.77
C SER A 10 15.60 3.81 -17.12
N PRO A 11 15.21 2.95 -16.16
CA PRO A 11 14.25 1.88 -16.41
C PRO A 11 12.93 2.36 -17.04
N LEU A 12 12.47 3.56 -16.68
CA LEU A 12 11.27 4.18 -17.25
C LEU A 12 11.45 4.58 -18.72
N ARG A 13 12.60 5.14 -19.08
CA ARG A 13 12.94 5.44 -20.47
C ARG A 13 13.05 4.19 -21.32
N VAL A 14 13.58 3.10 -20.74
CA VAL A 14 13.61 1.79 -21.40
C VAL A 14 12.19 1.25 -21.60
N PHE A 15 11.32 1.37 -20.59
CA PHE A 15 9.93 0.94 -20.67
C PHE A 15 9.15 1.72 -21.73
N GLU A 16 9.27 3.05 -21.76
CA GLU A 16 8.62 3.91 -22.75
C GLU A 16 9.10 3.56 -24.17
N TRP A 17 10.40 3.37 -24.37
CA TRP A 17 10.93 2.94 -25.67
C TRP A 17 10.39 1.56 -26.10
N ALA A 18 10.32 0.60 -25.18
CA ALA A 18 9.90 -0.76 -25.50
C ALA A 18 8.39 -0.90 -25.73
N THR A 19 7.58 -0.05 -25.09
CA THR A 19 6.11 -0.20 -25.06
C THR A 19 5.35 0.96 -25.70
N GLY A 20 6.01 2.08 -25.96
CA GLY A 20 5.39 3.33 -26.38
C GLY A 20 4.55 4.01 -25.29
N LYS A 21 4.62 3.55 -24.03
CA LYS A 21 3.80 4.06 -22.92
C LYS A 21 4.59 4.98 -22.01
N THR A 22 3.99 6.13 -21.72
CA THR A 22 4.50 7.12 -20.79
C THR A 22 4.35 6.67 -19.33
N ASP A 23 5.10 7.30 -18.42
CA ASP A 23 4.98 7.07 -16.97
C ASP A 23 3.54 7.25 -16.46
N ALA A 24 2.83 8.27 -16.96
CA ALA A 24 1.46 8.55 -16.56
C ALA A 24 0.50 7.41 -16.97
N GLU A 25 0.70 6.80 -18.14
CA GLU A 25 -0.06 5.64 -18.58
C GLU A 25 0.25 4.40 -17.75
N VAL A 26 1.51 4.18 -17.39
CA VAL A 26 1.91 3.09 -16.49
C VAL A 26 1.23 3.26 -15.14
N VAL A 27 1.32 4.45 -14.55
CA VAL A 27 0.68 4.77 -13.26
C VAL A 27 -0.83 4.52 -13.34
N ARG A 28 -1.48 4.92 -14.44
CA ARG A 28 -2.91 4.66 -14.65
C ARG A 28 -3.22 3.16 -14.73
N ILE A 29 -2.40 2.38 -15.42
CA ILE A 29 -2.56 0.91 -15.51
C ILE A 29 -2.45 0.29 -14.11
N VAL A 30 -1.40 0.65 -13.36
CA VAL A 30 -1.14 0.09 -12.04
C VAL A 30 -2.21 0.48 -11.02
N LEU A 31 -2.67 1.74 -11.04
CA LEU A 31 -3.77 2.19 -10.17
C LEU A 31 -5.09 1.51 -10.52
N ASN A 32 -5.40 1.30 -11.81
CA ASN A 32 -6.59 0.53 -12.22
C ASN A 32 -6.54 -0.95 -11.82
N ALA A 33 -5.34 -1.50 -11.65
CA ALA A 33 -5.13 -2.86 -11.18
C ALA A 33 -5.08 -2.97 -9.63
N SER A 34 -5.09 -1.82 -8.94
CA SER A 34 -5.04 -1.76 -7.47
C SER A 34 -6.44 -1.76 -6.88
N LEU A 35 -6.64 -2.51 -5.79
CA LEU A 35 -7.91 -2.61 -5.09
C LEU A 35 -7.78 -2.09 -3.64
N PHE A 36 -8.59 -1.10 -3.28
CA PHE A 36 -8.62 -0.50 -1.96
C PHE A 36 -9.63 -1.20 -1.04
N ILE A 37 -9.56 -0.93 0.25
CA ILE A 37 -10.63 -1.32 1.19
C ILE A 37 -11.74 -0.26 1.10
N HIS A 38 -12.99 -0.70 1.04
CA HIS A 38 -14.12 0.21 0.94
C HIS A 38 -14.22 1.15 2.16
N PRO A 39 -14.41 2.48 1.98
CA PRO A 39 -14.41 3.45 3.08
C PRO A 39 -15.39 3.13 4.21
N SER A 40 -16.57 2.59 3.90
CA SER A 40 -17.55 2.20 4.93
C SER A 40 -17.03 1.10 5.88
N VAL A 41 -16.17 0.19 5.39
CA VAL A 41 -15.55 -0.84 6.22
C VAL A 41 -14.46 -0.22 7.09
N VAL A 42 -13.63 0.64 6.50
CA VAL A 42 -12.58 1.36 7.22
C VAL A 42 -13.18 2.22 8.33
N ARG A 43 -14.29 2.93 8.07
CA ARG A 43 -14.98 3.76 9.07
C ARG A 43 -15.40 2.97 10.31
N ARG A 44 -15.86 1.73 10.13
CA ARG A 44 -16.28 0.86 11.25
C ARG A 44 -15.10 0.36 12.07
N LYS A 45 -13.96 0.11 11.43
CA LYS A 45 -12.77 -0.40 12.09
C LYS A 45 -11.51 0.12 11.38
N PRO A 46 -11.00 1.31 11.71
CA PRO A 46 -9.92 1.93 10.94
C PRO A 46 -8.59 1.15 10.99
N VAL A 47 -8.33 0.45 12.11
CA VAL A 47 -7.14 -0.39 12.33
C VAL A 47 -7.58 -1.77 12.78
N MET A 48 -7.13 -2.81 12.07
CA MET A 48 -7.62 -4.17 12.30
C MET A 48 -6.98 -4.84 13.52
N LEU A 49 -5.67 -4.61 13.70
CA LEU A 49 -4.81 -5.15 14.75
C LEU A 49 -3.95 -4.01 15.33
N PRO A 50 -4.51 -3.19 16.24
CA PRO A 50 -3.87 -1.97 16.76
C PRO A 50 -2.72 -2.24 17.75
N ASP A 51 -2.44 -3.51 18.06
CA ASP A 51 -1.35 -3.94 18.96
C ASP A 51 -0.20 -4.62 18.19
N CYS A 52 -0.13 -4.43 16.87
CA CYS A 52 0.86 -5.08 16.01
C CYS A 52 1.66 -4.05 15.21
N VAL A 53 2.96 -4.32 15.05
CA VAL A 53 3.90 -3.51 14.26
C VAL A 53 4.73 -4.41 13.35
N ARG A 54 5.21 -3.90 12.21
CA ARG A 54 6.13 -4.66 11.36
C ARG A 54 7.53 -4.67 11.97
N THR A 55 8.21 -5.81 11.91
CA THR A 55 9.64 -5.92 12.27
C THR A 55 10.46 -4.85 11.55
N SER A 56 11.29 -4.12 12.30
CA SER A 56 12.21 -3.11 11.78
C SER A 56 13.40 -2.97 12.73
N ASN A 57 14.62 -3.17 12.24
CA ASN A 57 15.82 -2.99 13.08
C ASN A 57 16.00 -1.54 13.54
N ALA A 58 15.52 -0.56 12.77
CA ALA A 58 15.59 0.85 13.11
C ALA A 58 14.60 1.27 14.22
N HIS A 59 13.42 0.63 14.27
CA HIS A 59 12.33 1.03 15.18
C HIS A 59 12.13 0.04 16.35
N HIS A 60 12.51 -1.22 16.16
CA HIS A 60 12.38 -2.31 17.12
C HIS A 60 13.70 -3.11 17.18
N PRO A 61 14.81 -2.47 17.62
CA PRO A 61 16.14 -3.07 17.56
C PRO A 61 16.21 -4.38 18.37
N GLY A 62 16.75 -5.42 17.73
CA GLY A 62 16.91 -6.75 18.33
C GLY A 62 15.62 -7.57 18.46
N LYS A 63 14.47 -7.05 18.03
CA LYS A 63 13.18 -7.75 18.10
C LYS A 63 12.86 -8.51 16.82
N LYS A 64 12.26 -9.69 16.97
CA LYS A 64 11.81 -10.58 15.90
C LYS A 64 10.31 -10.79 15.97
N LYS A 65 9.75 -11.39 14.91
CA LYS A 65 8.34 -11.77 14.88
C LYS A 65 7.98 -12.60 16.11
N GLY A 66 6.91 -12.21 16.81
CA GLY A 66 6.44 -12.85 18.03
C GLY A 66 6.87 -12.13 19.31
N ASP A 67 7.95 -11.35 19.26
CA ASP A 67 8.42 -10.57 20.41
C ASP A 67 7.47 -9.42 20.73
N VAL A 68 7.62 -8.88 21.94
CA VAL A 68 7.02 -7.62 22.37
C VAL A 68 8.07 -6.51 22.31
N SER A 69 7.67 -5.36 21.78
CA SER A 69 8.44 -4.11 21.76
C SER A 69 7.66 -3.01 22.46
N ASP A 70 8.37 -2.07 23.07
CA ASP A 70 7.76 -0.80 23.48
C ASP A 70 7.64 0.14 22.27
N TRP A 71 6.48 0.77 22.13
CA TRP A 71 6.21 1.84 21.17
C TRP A 71 5.53 3.00 21.89
N LYS A 72 6.28 4.09 22.10
CA LYS A 72 5.77 5.31 22.77
C LYS A 72 5.11 4.99 24.14
N GLY A 73 5.68 4.06 24.91
CA GLY A 73 5.15 3.65 26.23
C GLY A 73 4.03 2.60 26.18
N ARG A 74 3.69 2.07 24.99
CA ARG A 74 2.74 0.96 24.81
C ARG A 74 3.46 -0.30 24.36
N GLN A 75 3.13 -1.43 24.97
CA GLN A 75 3.61 -2.74 24.52
C GLN A 75 2.87 -3.16 23.24
N VAL A 76 3.64 -3.49 22.19
CA VAL A 76 3.13 -3.95 20.90
C VAL A 76 3.81 -5.24 20.46
N LYS A 77 3.08 -6.09 19.75
CA LYS A 77 3.59 -7.33 19.18
C LYS A 77 4.30 -7.06 17.86
N VAL A 78 5.52 -7.58 17.73
CA VAL A 78 6.28 -7.53 16.47
C VAL A 78 5.79 -8.63 15.53
N CYS A 79 5.46 -8.22 14.31
CA CYS A 79 4.79 -9.03 13.30
C CYS A 79 5.47 -8.90 11.92
N ASP A 80 5.04 -9.74 10.97
CA ASP A 80 5.50 -9.78 9.60
C ASP A 80 4.37 -9.48 8.60
N ASN A 81 4.70 -9.49 7.30
CA ASN A 81 3.73 -9.23 6.22
C ASN A 81 2.56 -10.23 6.19
N THR A 82 2.70 -11.41 6.80
CA THR A 82 1.59 -12.35 6.97
C THR A 82 0.47 -11.72 7.79
N THR A 83 0.80 -10.90 8.79
CA THR A 83 -0.16 -10.18 9.64
C THR A 83 -0.93 -9.12 8.85
N ALA A 84 -0.26 -8.37 7.99
CA ALA A 84 -0.92 -7.41 7.09
C ALA A 84 -1.88 -8.12 6.11
N ARG A 85 -1.48 -9.28 5.56
CA ARG A 85 -2.37 -10.10 4.71
C ARG A 85 -3.61 -10.60 5.45
N VAL A 86 -3.45 -11.08 6.69
CA VAL A 86 -4.60 -11.49 7.53
C VAL A 86 -5.49 -10.30 7.83
N ALA A 87 -4.92 -9.14 8.15
CA ALA A 87 -5.69 -7.92 8.41
C ALA A 87 -6.50 -7.49 7.18
N PHE A 88 -5.88 -7.47 6.00
CA PHE A 88 -6.54 -7.17 4.73
C PHE A 88 -7.68 -8.16 4.45
N GLY A 89 -7.43 -9.47 4.60
CA GLY A 89 -8.44 -10.51 4.45
C GLY A 89 -9.68 -10.27 5.34
N ARG A 90 -9.47 -9.86 6.59
CA ARG A 90 -10.56 -9.51 7.52
C ARG A 90 -11.37 -8.28 7.07
N TYR A 91 -10.74 -7.30 6.44
CA TYR A 91 -11.47 -6.15 5.89
C TYR A 91 -12.39 -6.54 4.75
N ILE A 92 -11.95 -7.48 3.91
CA ILE A 92 -12.69 -7.87 2.71
C ILE A 92 -13.55 -9.13 2.90
N GLY A 93 -13.53 -9.72 4.09
CA GLY A 93 -14.28 -10.95 4.39
C GLY A 93 -13.77 -12.19 3.64
N ARG A 94 -12.46 -12.25 3.32
CA ARG A 94 -11.86 -13.36 2.58
C ARG A 94 -10.59 -13.87 3.23
N SER A 95 -10.35 -15.17 3.12
CA SER A 95 -9.10 -15.80 3.47
C SER A 95 -8.03 -15.53 2.41
N MET A 96 -6.89 -15.01 2.86
CA MET A 96 -5.74 -14.70 1.99
C MET A 96 -4.56 -15.65 2.15
N ASN A 97 -4.62 -16.61 3.09
CA ASN A 97 -3.50 -17.50 3.43
C ASN A 97 -3.99 -18.93 3.63
N GLY A 98 -3.06 -19.89 3.55
CA GLY A 98 -3.32 -21.30 3.82
C GLY A 98 -4.10 -22.02 2.71
N GLU A 99 -4.57 -23.21 3.02
CA GLU A 99 -5.28 -24.11 2.08
C GLU A 99 -6.65 -23.55 1.65
N ASN A 100 -7.31 -22.80 2.54
CA ASN A 100 -8.60 -22.16 2.29
C ASN A 100 -8.44 -20.75 1.68
N ARG A 101 -7.41 -20.51 0.85
CA ARG A 101 -7.19 -19.19 0.25
C ARG A 101 -8.24 -18.89 -0.83
N GLU A 102 -8.90 -17.75 -0.73
CA GLU A 102 -9.98 -17.32 -1.63
C GLU A 102 -9.56 -16.20 -2.61
N VAL A 103 -8.41 -15.58 -2.39
CA VAL A 103 -7.82 -14.59 -3.29
C VAL A 103 -6.80 -15.29 -4.18
N ALA A 104 -6.83 -15.07 -5.50
CA ALA A 104 -5.91 -15.75 -6.41
C ALA A 104 -4.43 -15.58 -6.01
N VAL A 105 -3.61 -16.60 -6.28
CA VAL A 105 -2.15 -16.54 -6.09
C VAL A 105 -1.59 -15.43 -6.99
N GLY A 106 -0.56 -14.73 -6.50
CA GLY A 106 0.04 -13.60 -7.19
C GLY A 106 -0.57 -12.25 -6.82
N TRP A 107 -1.64 -12.19 -6.03
CA TRP A 107 -2.06 -10.94 -5.38
C TRP A 107 -1.32 -10.71 -4.06
N GLU A 108 -0.90 -9.48 -3.85
CA GLU A 108 -0.14 -9.04 -2.68
C GLU A 108 -0.78 -7.83 -2.00
N VAL A 109 -0.61 -7.78 -0.68
CA VAL A 109 -0.98 -6.61 0.14
C VAL A 109 0.22 -5.71 0.23
N ALA A 110 0.03 -4.44 -0.09
CA ALA A 110 1.03 -3.39 -0.01
C ALA A 110 0.52 -2.21 0.84
N HIS A 111 1.46 -1.39 1.29
CA HIS A 111 1.18 -0.20 2.10
C HIS A 111 1.31 1.08 1.27
N ILE A 112 0.43 2.05 1.52
CA ILE A 112 0.40 3.34 0.80
C ILE A 112 1.46 4.29 1.39
N TRP A 113 1.55 4.32 2.71
CA TRP A 113 2.55 5.03 3.50
C TRP A 113 3.46 4.02 4.21
N ALA A 114 4.77 4.26 4.15
CA ALA A 114 5.81 3.36 4.66
C ALA A 114 5.91 3.29 6.20
N THR A 115 5.00 3.94 6.94
CA THR A 115 4.98 4.04 8.41
C THR A 115 4.50 2.75 9.10
N VAL A 116 4.86 1.58 8.57
CA VAL A 116 4.39 0.25 9.01
C VAL A 116 4.94 -0.22 10.36
N HIS A 117 5.85 0.56 10.95
CA HIS A 117 6.37 0.37 12.29
C HIS A 117 5.50 1.06 13.36
N ASP A 118 4.58 1.95 12.96
CA ASP A 118 3.57 2.50 13.86
C ASP A 118 2.32 1.58 13.87
N PRO A 119 1.82 1.16 15.04
CA PRO A 119 0.67 0.27 15.14
C PRO A 119 -0.63 0.88 14.59
N GLN A 120 -0.74 2.22 14.51
CA GLN A 120 -1.87 2.88 13.86
C GLN A 120 -1.85 2.72 12.35
N TYR A 121 -0.70 2.41 11.75
CA TYR A 121 -0.50 2.37 10.30
C TYR A 121 -0.35 0.95 9.76
N PHE A 122 0.23 0.03 10.53
CA PHE A 122 0.61 -1.28 10.01
C PHE A 122 -0.56 -2.11 9.47
N THR A 123 -1.69 -2.10 10.19
CA THR A 123 -2.90 -2.84 9.80
C THR A 123 -4.12 -1.92 9.60
N ALA A 124 -3.83 -0.65 9.33
CA ALA A 124 -4.84 0.34 8.97
C ALA A 124 -5.45 0.02 7.60
N GLY A 125 -6.77 -0.01 7.53
CA GLY A 125 -7.47 -0.25 6.26
C GLY A 125 -7.24 0.87 5.26
N TRP A 126 -7.07 2.10 5.75
CA TRP A 126 -6.72 3.25 4.92
C TRP A 126 -5.27 3.22 4.41
N ASN A 127 -4.36 2.45 5.04
CA ASN A 127 -2.95 2.34 4.64
C ASN A 127 -2.65 1.08 3.82
N MET A 128 -3.65 0.27 3.46
CA MET A 128 -3.43 -0.98 2.74
C MET A 128 -4.24 -1.03 1.44
N TYR A 129 -3.66 -1.68 0.44
CA TYR A 129 -4.31 -1.98 -0.81
C TYR A 129 -3.81 -3.32 -1.36
N LEU A 130 -4.58 -3.91 -2.26
CA LEU A 130 -4.25 -5.15 -2.95
C LEU A 130 -3.77 -4.83 -4.36
N ILE A 131 -2.70 -5.47 -4.79
CA ILE A 131 -2.08 -5.26 -6.11
C ILE A 131 -1.54 -6.59 -6.65
N PRO A 132 -1.51 -6.82 -7.98
CA PRO A 132 -0.75 -7.93 -8.54
C PRO A 132 0.73 -7.83 -8.15
N GLY A 133 1.31 -8.90 -7.64
CA GLY A 133 2.64 -8.93 -7.05
C GLY A 133 3.75 -8.48 -8.00
N PHE A 134 3.63 -8.80 -9.29
CA PHE A 134 4.57 -8.33 -10.32
C PHE A 134 4.54 -6.81 -10.52
N LEU A 135 3.45 -6.12 -10.16
CA LEU A 135 3.36 -4.66 -10.17
C LEU A 135 3.78 -4.03 -8.84
N ARG A 136 3.80 -4.80 -7.74
CA ARG A 136 4.21 -4.30 -6.41
C ARG A 136 5.64 -3.78 -6.41
N VAL A 137 6.52 -4.30 -7.26
CA VAL A 137 7.91 -3.84 -7.39
C VAL A 137 8.00 -2.32 -7.61
N LEU A 138 7.03 -1.72 -8.30
CA LEU A 138 6.98 -0.28 -8.60
C LEU A 138 6.69 0.59 -7.37
N THR A 139 6.44 -0.06 -6.23
CA THR A 139 5.97 0.53 -4.98
C THR A 139 6.98 0.35 -3.85
N GLU A 140 8.01 -0.48 -4.06
CA GLU A 140 9.06 -0.73 -3.10
C GLU A 140 10.10 0.40 -3.12
N GLU A 141 10.59 0.81 -1.95
CA GLU A 141 11.50 1.96 -1.77
C GLU A 141 12.73 1.93 -2.71
N GLN A 142 13.26 0.74 -3.01
CA GLN A 142 14.44 0.57 -3.87
C GLN A 142 14.15 0.72 -5.37
N ALA A 143 12.89 0.59 -5.79
CA ALA A 143 12.46 0.59 -7.19
C ALA A 143 11.23 1.51 -7.42
N GLN A 144 10.96 2.41 -6.47
CA GLN A 144 9.72 3.16 -6.42
C GLN A 144 9.62 4.11 -7.61
N MET A 145 8.48 4.09 -8.29
CA MET A 145 8.10 5.15 -9.21
C MET A 145 7.52 6.32 -8.40
N PRO A 146 8.20 7.49 -8.31
CA PRO A 146 7.73 8.57 -7.45
C PRO A 146 6.34 9.09 -7.84
N LEU A 147 6.05 9.13 -9.16
CA LEU A 147 4.73 9.52 -9.66
C LEU A 147 3.63 8.54 -9.22
N PHE A 148 3.91 7.23 -9.20
CA PHE A 148 2.94 6.25 -8.71
C PHE A 148 2.62 6.46 -7.23
N ALA A 149 3.65 6.62 -6.39
CA ALA A 149 3.48 6.84 -4.97
C ALA A 149 2.66 8.11 -4.69
N LYS A 150 2.95 9.20 -5.41
CA LYS A 150 2.19 10.47 -5.34
C LYS A 150 0.73 10.27 -5.70
N CYS A 151 0.44 9.58 -6.81
CA CYS A 151 -0.93 9.35 -7.27
C CYS A 151 -1.70 8.40 -6.32
N LEU A 152 -1.05 7.35 -5.83
CA LEU A 152 -1.63 6.40 -4.85
C LEU A 152 -1.99 7.11 -3.55
N GLN A 153 -1.09 7.95 -3.03
CA GLN A 153 -1.34 8.75 -1.83
C GLN A 153 -2.45 9.78 -2.05
N PHE A 154 -2.51 10.43 -3.22
CA PHE A 154 -3.60 11.34 -3.58
C PHE A 154 -4.96 10.64 -3.56
N VAL A 155 -5.07 9.47 -4.19
CA VAL A 155 -6.30 8.67 -4.19
C VAL A 155 -6.68 8.27 -2.75
N ALA A 156 -5.75 7.73 -1.99
CA ALA A 156 -6.00 7.32 -0.61
C ALA A 156 -6.39 8.49 0.30
N TRP A 157 -5.79 9.67 0.10
CA TRP A 157 -6.15 10.89 0.82
C TRP A 157 -7.61 11.29 0.58
N ASN A 158 -8.01 11.32 -0.69
CA ASN A 158 -9.38 11.66 -1.05
C ASN A 158 -10.39 10.61 -0.54
N LEU A 159 -10.01 9.34 -0.54
CA LEU A 159 -10.86 8.26 -0.03
C LEU A 159 -11.06 8.29 1.48
N PHE A 160 -10.01 8.60 2.25
CA PHE A 160 -10.01 8.32 3.69
C PHE A 160 -9.92 9.55 4.60
N PHE A 161 -9.43 10.68 4.09
CA PHE A 161 -9.09 11.85 4.92
C PHE A 161 -9.76 13.15 4.48
N LYS A 162 -10.17 13.30 3.21
CA LYS A 162 -10.84 14.53 2.74
C LYS A 162 -12.19 14.76 3.44
N ASP A 163 -13.00 13.71 3.54
CA ASP A 163 -14.21 13.65 4.37
C ASP A 163 -13.97 12.52 5.37
N PRO A 164 -13.51 12.83 6.61
CA PRO A 164 -12.72 11.90 7.41
C PRO A 164 -13.46 10.57 7.64
N VAL A 165 -12.91 9.52 7.01
CA VAL A 165 -13.31 8.11 7.21
C VAL A 165 -12.42 7.50 8.30
N ALA A 166 -11.17 7.95 8.40
CA ALA A 166 -10.22 7.56 9.41
C ALA A 166 -9.57 8.78 10.06
N GLU A 167 -9.42 8.74 11.37
CA GLU A 167 -8.83 9.82 12.17
C GLU A 167 -7.70 9.25 13.07
N PRO A 168 -6.56 8.87 12.49
CA PRO A 168 -5.39 8.48 13.29
C PRO A 168 -4.89 9.69 14.10
N ALA A 169 -4.24 9.42 15.24
CA ALA A 169 -3.73 10.48 16.12
C ALA A 169 -2.68 11.37 15.41
N THR A 170 -1.97 10.80 14.44
CA THR A 170 -1.09 11.52 13.52
C THR A 170 -1.50 11.16 12.10
N PRO A 171 -2.30 11.98 11.40
CA PRO A 171 -2.64 11.73 10.00
C PRO A 171 -1.42 11.87 9.10
N PRO A 172 -1.38 11.14 7.96
CA PRO A 172 -0.35 11.36 6.96
C PRO A 172 -0.40 12.80 6.46
N ALA A 173 0.70 13.30 5.90
CA ALA A 173 0.67 14.62 5.26
C ALA A 173 -0.26 14.59 4.05
N ARG A 174 -0.99 15.68 3.83
CA ARG A 174 -1.77 15.87 2.60
C ARG A 174 -0.82 15.81 1.40
N PRO A 175 -1.07 14.93 0.41
CA PRO A 175 -0.24 14.86 -0.79
C PRO A 175 -0.42 16.11 -1.67
N SER A 176 0.57 16.38 -2.52
CA SER A 176 0.50 17.48 -3.49
C SER A 176 -0.65 17.28 -4.47
N ASN A 177 -1.29 18.39 -4.89
CA ASN A 177 -2.32 18.40 -5.93
C ASN A 177 -1.72 18.38 -7.36
N ASP A 178 -0.40 18.42 -7.49
CA ASP A 178 0.30 18.32 -8.77
C ASP A 178 0.26 16.87 -9.29
N VAL A 179 -0.90 16.41 -9.72
CA VAL A 179 -1.14 15.05 -10.22
C VAL A 179 -1.67 15.11 -11.65
N PRO A 180 -1.55 14.03 -12.44
CA PRO A 180 -2.15 13.99 -13.77
C PRO A 180 -3.66 14.30 -13.72
N GLU A 181 -4.16 15.07 -14.69
CA GLU A 181 -5.55 15.54 -14.72
C GLU A 181 -6.58 14.40 -14.63
N TRP A 182 -6.31 13.28 -15.31
CA TRP A 182 -7.17 12.10 -15.27
C TRP A 182 -7.35 11.52 -13.86
N LEU A 183 -6.45 11.81 -12.92
CA LEU A 183 -6.53 11.32 -11.54
C LEU A 183 -7.63 12.05 -10.74
N ILE A 184 -8.01 13.25 -11.15
CA ILE A 184 -9.04 14.06 -10.47
C ILE A 184 -10.41 13.37 -10.55
N THR A 185 -10.66 12.68 -11.67
CA THR A 185 -11.90 11.93 -11.94
C THR A 185 -11.70 10.42 -11.85
N PHE A 186 -10.57 9.96 -11.29
CA PHE A 186 -10.29 8.55 -11.14
C PHE A 186 -11.22 7.91 -10.11
N GLU A 187 -11.87 6.82 -10.48
CA GLU A 187 -12.72 6.02 -9.60
C GLU A 187 -11.95 4.82 -9.03
N PRO A 188 -11.68 4.78 -7.72
CA PRO A 188 -10.95 3.68 -7.10
C PRO A 188 -11.79 2.40 -7.10
N ARG A 189 -11.12 1.27 -7.32
CA ARG A 189 -11.74 -0.05 -7.22
C ARG A 189 -11.56 -0.60 -5.82
N PHE A 190 -12.55 -1.36 -5.35
CA PHE A 190 -12.54 -1.91 -4.00
C PHE A 190 -12.43 -3.43 -4.00
N ALA A 191 -11.70 -3.98 -3.04
CA ALA A 191 -11.49 -5.41 -2.86
C ALA A 191 -12.66 -6.12 -2.13
N SER A 192 -13.80 -5.45 -1.96
CA SER A 192 -14.90 -5.91 -1.11
C SER A 192 -15.52 -7.23 -1.58
N ALA A 193 -15.88 -8.07 -0.61
CA ALA A 193 -16.99 -8.99 -0.76
C ALA A 193 -18.29 -8.15 -0.88
N THR A 194 -19.10 -8.46 -1.88
CA THR A 194 -20.54 -8.13 -1.90
C THR A 194 -21.20 -8.46 -0.57
#